data_AF-A0AAW1PAA9-F1
#
_entry.id   AF-A0AAW1PAA9-F1
#
_cell.length_a   1.000
_cell.length_b   1.000
_cell.length_c   1.000
_cell.angle_alpha   90.00
_cell.angle_beta   90.00
_cell.angle_gamma   90.00
#
_symmetry.space_group_name_H-M   'P 1'
#
loop_
_entity.id
_entity.type
_entity.pdbx_description
1 polymer ?
#
loop_
_entity_poly.entity_id
_entity_poly.type
_entity_poly.pdbx_seq_one_letter_code
_entity_poly.pdbx_strand_id
1 'polypeptide(L)'
;MSTKLKQLQKKKRWSESGCTFSEAFNEKVRQLGAAYKNVDHAQDLLAALSELPLLRSTYAEQQALKGIGTSLVALSEQQERAVLLEAVLDVLLDILFLPQSRPVHRQLLAVVARIQEPACPLLERLIHTKVTDHALAQQKAQVLSQASPASAETASLPLSITILSLLDYCRLWPCLMQSRAAALHAIALATSTAVTQISSGMHVAPSVSEDMQNAVSAAYGLLQLPEMSGEQDEQNRVAVCVVADAMLGLMQAGVLAREAIASAASTLAIAASLGGVPQEHILLAMSEGLLLPAQGQPHELRMMAVGPTGNGISDSLIEQHLGRRSTSLARELSLCTPLARISHQKDTAGSVISCSA
;
A
#
# COMPACT_ATOMS: atom_id res chain seq x y z
N MET A 1 1.81 -27.31 -2.22
CA MET A 1 0.45 -27.31 -1.64
C MET A 1 -0.59 -27.01 -2.70
N SER A 2 -1.61 -27.86 -2.87
CA SER A 2 -2.64 -27.73 -3.90
C SER A 2 -3.47 -26.45 -3.75
N THR A 3 -3.67 -25.71 -4.84
CA THR A 3 -4.53 -24.52 -4.91
C THR A 3 -5.96 -24.79 -4.42
N LYS A 4 -6.46 -26.01 -4.59
CA LYS A 4 -7.76 -26.46 -4.07
C LYS A 4 -7.81 -26.48 -2.53
N LEU A 5 -6.71 -26.88 -1.88
CA LEU A 5 -6.62 -26.89 -0.42
C LEU A 5 -6.61 -25.46 0.14
N LYS A 6 -5.87 -24.55 -0.49
CA LYS A 6 -5.87 -23.11 -0.14
C LYS A 6 -7.25 -22.47 -0.33
N GLN A 7 -7.97 -22.83 -1.40
CA GLN A 7 -9.33 -22.35 -1.62
C GLN A 7 -10.33 -22.89 -0.58
N LEU A 8 -10.23 -24.18 -0.23
CA LEU A 8 -11.07 -24.78 0.82
C LEU A 8 -10.78 -24.17 2.20
N GLN A 9 -9.52 -23.93 2.53
CA GLN A 9 -9.13 -23.25 3.77
C GLN A 9 -9.60 -21.79 3.81
N LYS A 10 -9.48 -21.05 2.69
CA LYS A 10 -10.06 -19.69 2.58
C LYS A 10 -11.57 -19.69 2.75
N LYS A 11 -12.28 -20.61 2.08
CA LYS A 11 -13.74 -20.74 2.17
C LYS A 11 -14.18 -21.09 3.59
N LYS A 12 -13.47 -21.99 4.27
CA LYS A 12 -13.73 -22.36 5.67
C LYS A 12 -13.46 -21.19 6.64
N ARG A 13 -12.36 -20.47 6.44
CA ARG A 13 -12.02 -19.27 7.24
C ARG A 13 -13.10 -18.19 7.12
N TRP A 14 -13.61 -17.94 5.91
CA TRP A 14 -14.65 -16.92 5.69
C TRP A 14 -16.05 -17.34 6.13
N SER A 15 -16.32 -18.63 6.29
CA SER A 15 -17.59 -19.08 6.88
C SER A 15 -17.61 -19.02 8.42
N GLU A 16 -16.44 -19.12 9.06
CA GLU A 16 -16.32 -19.31 10.52
C GLU A 16 -15.94 -18.03 11.29
N SER A 17 -15.42 -16.99 10.62
CA SER A 17 -15.04 -15.72 11.27
C SER A 17 -15.47 -14.49 10.46
N GLY A 18 -16.16 -13.56 11.11
CA GLY A 18 -16.46 -12.21 10.60
C GLY A 18 -15.38 -11.17 10.92
N CYS A 19 -15.66 -9.91 10.57
CA CYS A 19 -14.87 -8.75 10.99
C CYS A 19 -14.81 -8.66 12.52
N THR A 20 -13.67 -8.20 13.07
CA THR A 20 -13.57 -7.89 14.49
C THR A 20 -13.84 -6.40 14.70
N PHE A 21 -15.01 -6.06 15.23
CA PHE A 21 -15.41 -4.68 15.50
C PHE A 21 -14.91 -4.23 16.87
N SER A 22 -14.26 -3.06 16.93
CA SER A 22 -13.78 -2.48 18.19
C SER A 22 -14.92 -1.83 18.97
N GLU A 23 -14.73 -1.65 20.29
CA GLU A 23 -15.68 -0.88 21.12
C GLU A 23 -15.86 0.55 20.59
N ALA A 24 -14.78 1.16 20.10
CA ALA A 24 -14.83 2.49 19.49
C ALA A 24 -15.74 2.52 18.25
N PHE A 25 -15.72 1.48 17.41
CA PHE A 25 -16.63 1.37 16.27
C PHE A 25 -18.08 1.24 16.72
N ASN A 26 -18.35 0.34 17.67
CA ASN A 26 -19.70 0.12 18.20
C ASN A 26 -20.28 1.38 18.83
N GLU A 27 -19.44 2.14 19.55
CA GLU A 27 -19.82 3.41 20.15
C GLU A 27 -20.13 4.48 19.09
N LYS A 28 -19.35 4.58 18.00
CA LYS A 28 -19.66 5.46 16.86
C LYS A 28 -21.02 5.14 16.25
N VAL A 29 -21.32 3.86 16.01
CA VAL A 29 -22.61 3.41 15.46
C VAL A 29 -23.76 3.76 16.41
N ARG A 30 -23.58 3.58 17.72
CA ARG A 30 -24.57 3.92 18.75
C ARG A 30 -24.84 5.43 18.80
N GLN A 31 -23.80 6.24 18.75
CA GLN A 31 -23.90 7.71 18.71
C GLN A 31 -24.63 8.17 17.44
N LEU A 32 -24.33 7.56 16.29
CA LEU A 32 -25.01 7.84 15.04
C LEU A 32 -26.52 7.52 15.14
N GLY A 33 -26.87 6.35 15.65
CA GLY A 33 -28.26 5.96 15.89
C GLY A 33 -29.01 6.92 16.82
N ALA A 34 -28.34 7.40 17.88
CA ALA A 34 -28.91 8.37 18.81
C ALA A 34 -29.11 9.75 18.18
N ALA A 35 -28.14 10.25 17.41
CA ALA A 35 -28.18 11.56 16.76
C ALA A 35 -29.30 11.67 15.72
N TYR A 36 -29.64 10.57 15.04
CA TYR A 36 -30.61 10.54 13.95
C TYR A 36 -31.87 9.73 14.28
N LYS A 37 -32.18 9.54 15.57
CA LYS A 37 -33.32 8.74 16.03
C LYS A 37 -34.69 9.23 15.52
N ASN A 38 -34.82 10.49 15.12
CA ASN A 38 -36.09 11.06 14.64
C ASN A 38 -36.18 11.17 13.10
N VAL A 39 -35.25 10.53 12.37
CA VAL A 39 -35.25 10.54 10.91
C VAL A 39 -35.87 9.22 10.41
N ASP A 40 -37.17 9.24 10.11
CA ASP A 40 -37.98 8.03 9.82
C ASP A 40 -37.37 7.14 8.73
N HIS A 41 -36.79 7.74 7.69
CA HIS A 41 -36.24 7.02 6.54
C HIS A 41 -34.79 6.52 6.75
N ALA A 42 -34.18 6.87 7.88
CA ALA A 42 -32.83 6.45 8.26
C ALA A 42 -32.84 5.30 9.27
N GLN A 43 -33.98 5.03 9.91
CA GLN A 43 -34.10 4.01 10.95
C GLN A 43 -33.63 2.63 10.48
N ASP A 44 -34.09 2.18 9.31
CA ASP A 44 -33.73 0.86 8.78
C ASP A 44 -32.24 0.75 8.46
N LEU A 45 -31.64 1.82 7.92
CA LEU A 45 -30.21 1.90 7.62
C LEU A 45 -29.38 1.86 8.91
N LEU A 46 -29.76 2.66 9.91
CA LEU A 46 -29.08 2.74 11.20
C LEU A 46 -29.23 1.44 12.01
N ALA A 47 -30.41 0.81 11.95
CA ALA A 47 -30.65 -0.50 12.53
C ALA A 47 -29.74 -1.55 11.88
N ALA A 48 -29.71 -1.62 10.54
CA ALA A 48 -28.84 -2.54 9.83
C ALA A 48 -27.34 -2.32 10.13
N LEU A 49 -26.89 -1.06 10.28
CA LEU A 49 -25.53 -0.75 10.71
C LEU A 49 -25.25 -1.21 12.15
N SER A 50 -26.22 -1.06 13.05
CA SER A 50 -26.10 -1.51 14.44
C SER A 50 -26.09 -3.03 14.60
N GLU A 51 -26.66 -3.75 13.64
CA GLU A 51 -26.65 -5.22 13.61
C GLU A 51 -25.34 -5.80 13.06
N LEU A 52 -24.57 -5.05 12.26
CA LEU A 52 -23.32 -5.53 11.65
C LEU A 52 -22.36 -6.18 12.67
N PRO A 53 -22.06 -5.56 13.83
CA PRO A 53 -21.14 -6.16 14.82
C PRO A 53 -21.65 -7.45 15.45
N LEU A 54 -22.95 -7.73 15.38
CA LEU A 54 -23.58 -8.93 15.91
C LEU A 54 -23.44 -10.12 14.96
N LEU A 55 -23.14 -9.86 13.68
CA LEU A 55 -22.94 -10.88 12.67
C LEU A 55 -21.60 -11.57 12.89
N ARG A 56 -21.60 -12.89 13.01
CA ARG A 56 -20.39 -13.69 13.29
C ARG A 56 -19.79 -14.38 12.06
N SER A 57 -20.30 -14.08 10.87
CA SER A 57 -19.82 -14.69 9.63
C SER A 57 -19.68 -13.64 8.53
N THR A 58 -18.60 -13.74 7.75
CA THR A 58 -18.38 -12.87 6.58
C THR A 58 -19.55 -12.92 5.60
N TYR A 59 -20.18 -14.08 5.41
CA TYR A 59 -21.31 -14.20 4.47
C TYR A 59 -22.51 -13.36 4.92
N ALA A 60 -22.84 -13.41 6.21
CA ALA A 60 -23.91 -12.58 6.77
C ALA A 60 -23.56 -11.09 6.66
N GLU A 61 -22.31 -10.71 6.96
CA GLU A 61 -21.83 -9.33 6.81
C GLU A 61 -21.95 -8.84 5.36
N GLN A 62 -21.52 -9.65 4.37
CA GLN A 62 -21.65 -9.32 2.95
C GLN A 62 -23.12 -9.13 2.54
N GLN A 63 -24.01 -9.98 3.04
CA GLN A 63 -25.45 -9.86 2.77
C GLN A 63 -26.04 -8.59 3.38
N ALA A 64 -25.70 -8.28 4.63
CA ALA A 64 -26.12 -7.05 5.30
C ALA A 64 -25.60 -5.79 4.57
N LEU A 65 -24.32 -5.79 4.18
CA LEU A 65 -23.69 -4.69 3.43
C LEU A 65 -24.35 -4.44 2.07
N LYS A 66 -24.91 -5.46 1.43
CA LYS A 66 -25.69 -5.27 0.19
C LYS A 66 -26.99 -4.49 0.45
N GLY A 67 -27.69 -4.80 1.55
CA GLY A 67 -28.89 -4.07 1.98
C GLY A 67 -28.56 -2.63 2.34
N ILE A 68 -27.58 -2.45 3.25
CA ILE A 68 -27.05 -1.14 3.66
C ILE A 68 -26.64 -0.31 2.45
N GLY A 69 -25.94 -0.92 1.49
CA GLY A 69 -25.49 -0.22 0.30
C GLY A 69 -26.60 0.24 -0.64
N THR A 70 -27.73 -0.47 -0.67
CA THR A 70 -28.90 -0.04 -1.44
C THR A 70 -29.52 1.20 -0.81
N SER A 71 -29.67 1.20 0.52
CA SER A 71 -30.16 2.35 1.27
C SER A 71 -29.20 3.55 1.21
N LEU A 72 -27.89 3.30 1.21
CA LEU A 72 -26.86 4.34 1.09
C LEU A 72 -26.90 5.05 -0.27
N VAL A 73 -27.06 4.30 -1.36
CA VAL A 73 -27.19 4.90 -2.70
C VAL A 73 -28.45 5.75 -2.77
N ALA A 74 -29.59 5.26 -2.26
CA ALA A 74 -30.82 6.04 -2.19
C ALA A 74 -30.68 7.31 -1.32
N LEU A 75 -29.91 7.22 -0.22
CA LEU A 75 -29.59 8.37 0.61
C LEU A 75 -28.70 9.39 -0.13
N SER A 76 -27.77 8.92 -0.97
CA SER A 76 -26.87 9.81 -1.71
C SER A 76 -27.57 10.67 -2.77
N GLU A 77 -28.74 10.25 -3.23
CA GLU A 77 -29.58 11.02 -4.16
C GLU A 77 -30.35 12.16 -3.46
N GLN A 78 -30.36 12.19 -2.12
CA GLN A 78 -31.11 13.16 -1.31
C GLN A 78 -30.19 14.24 -0.72
N GLN A 79 -30.02 15.36 -1.43
CA GLN A 79 -29.09 16.44 -1.06
C GLN A 79 -29.33 17.03 0.35
N GLU A 80 -30.58 17.09 0.80
CA GLU A 80 -30.95 17.61 2.13
C GLU A 80 -30.39 16.78 3.29
N ARG A 81 -29.84 15.59 3.00
CA ARG A 81 -29.34 14.63 4.01
C ARG A 81 -27.83 14.41 3.92
N ALA A 82 -27.09 15.36 3.35
CA ALA A 82 -25.63 15.28 3.22
C ALA A 82 -24.90 14.97 4.54
N VAL A 83 -25.37 15.52 5.67
CA VAL A 83 -24.74 15.29 6.99
C VAL A 83 -24.91 13.85 7.47
N LEU A 84 -26.09 13.26 7.26
CA LEU A 84 -26.33 11.85 7.58
C LEU A 84 -25.53 10.93 6.65
N LEU A 85 -25.49 11.26 5.35
CA LEU A 85 -24.71 10.53 4.36
C LEU A 85 -23.21 10.51 4.72
N GLU A 86 -22.65 11.67 5.07
CA GLU A 86 -21.26 11.81 5.53
C GLU A 86 -21.00 10.93 6.75
N ALA A 87 -21.88 11.00 7.77
CA ALA A 87 -21.68 10.25 9.00
C ALA A 87 -21.81 8.73 8.79
N VAL A 88 -22.72 8.28 7.93
CA VAL A 88 -22.84 6.85 7.56
C VAL A 88 -21.65 6.39 6.74
N LEU A 89 -21.19 7.19 5.76
CA LEU A 89 -20.02 6.87 4.96
C LEU A 89 -18.76 6.79 5.82
N ASP A 90 -18.58 7.70 6.78
CA ASP A 90 -17.45 7.68 7.70
C ASP A 90 -17.34 6.35 8.46
N VAL A 91 -18.48 5.89 9.01
CA VAL A 91 -18.58 4.61 9.72
C VAL A 91 -18.37 3.42 8.79
N LEU A 92 -18.94 3.46 7.59
CA LEU A 92 -18.79 2.37 6.63
C LEU A 92 -17.34 2.24 6.13
N LEU A 93 -16.65 3.36 5.91
CA LEU A 93 -15.25 3.36 5.49
C LEU A 93 -14.31 2.87 6.60
N ASP A 94 -14.65 3.06 7.88
CA ASP A 94 -13.89 2.47 9.00
C ASP A 94 -13.79 0.95 8.89
N ILE A 95 -14.80 0.27 8.32
CA ILE A 95 -14.80 -1.19 8.14
C ILE A 95 -13.61 -1.63 7.29
N LEU A 96 -13.18 -0.85 6.30
CA LEU A 96 -12.04 -1.19 5.46
C LEU A 96 -10.75 -1.38 6.26
N PHE A 97 -10.61 -0.68 7.38
CA PHE A 97 -9.40 -0.68 8.19
C PHE A 97 -9.47 -1.62 9.40
N LEU A 98 -10.58 -2.36 9.57
CA LEU A 98 -10.73 -3.33 10.64
C LEU A 98 -9.88 -4.59 10.40
N PRO A 99 -9.44 -5.27 11.46
CA PRO A 99 -8.83 -6.59 11.32
C PRO A 99 -9.79 -7.56 10.63
N GLN A 100 -9.27 -8.31 9.65
CA GLN A 100 -10.01 -9.36 8.92
C GLN A 100 -11.15 -8.84 8.00
N SER A 101 -11.21 -7.54 7.72
CA SER A 101 -12.20 -6.91 6.85
C SER A 101 -12.07 -7.22 5.36
N ARG A 102 -10.89 -7.66 4.90
CA ARG A 102 -10.60 -7.92 3.47
C ARG A 102 -11.73 -8.63 2.71
N PRO A 103 -12.38 -9.69 3.23
CA PRO A 103 -13.45 -10.37 2.52
C PRO A 103 -14.69 -9.52 2.23
N VAL A 104 -14.95 -8.46 3.01
CA VAL A 104 -16.08 -7.55 2.80
C VAL A 104 -15.75 -6.35 1.93
N HIS A 105 -14.45 -6.07 1.70
CA HIS A 105 -14.00 -4.90 0.93
C HIS A 105 -14.64 -4.81 -0.45
N ARG A 106 -14.70 -5.93 -1.18
CA ARG A 106 -15.27 -5.92 -2.53
C ARG A 106 -16.72 -5.46 -2.54
N GLN A 107 -17.54 -5.95 -1.60
CA GLN A 107 -18.94 -5.57 -1.52
C GLN A 107 -19.09 -4.10 -1.11
N LEU A 108 -18.32 -3.66 -0.11
CA LEU A 108 -18.34 -2.29 0.40
C LEU A 108 -17.89 -1.27 -0.67
N LEU A 109 -16.75 -1.54 -1.33
CA LEU A 109 -16.22 -0.66 -2.36
C LEU A 109 -17.08 -0.64 -3.62
N ALA A 110 -17.72 -1.76 -3.99
CA ALA A 110 -18.69 -1.78 -5.08
C ALA A 110 -19.93 -0.92 -4.79
N VAL A 111 -20.37 -0.85 -3.53
CA VAL A 111 -21.44 0.05 -3.11
C VAL A 111 -20.98 1.51 -3.17
N VAL A 112 -19.83 1.80 -2.57
CA VAL A 112 -19.25 3.14 -2.52
C VAL A 112 -19.00 3.70 -3.93
N ALA A 113 -18.48 2.88 -4.85
CA ALA A 113 -18.23 3.28 -6.24
C ALA A 113 -19.50 3.56 -7.07
N ARG A 114 -20.69 3.21 -6.56
CA ARG A 114 -21.99 3.55 -7.18
C ARG A 114 -22.53 4.90 -6.76
N ILE A 115 -21.98 5.51 -5.71
CA ILE A 115 -22.36 6.85 -5.29
C ILE A 115 -21.95 7.82 -6.41
N GLN A 116 -22.92 8.58 -6.91
CA GLN A 116 -22.73 9.51 -8.01
C GLN A 116 -22.63 10.95 -7.51
N GLU A 117 -22.35 11.87 -8.42
CA GLU A 117 -22.47 13.31 -8.14
C GLU A 117 -23.88 13.65 -7.63
N PRO A 118 -24.01 14.53 -6.61
CA PRO A 118 -22.99 15.44 -6.08
C PRO A 118 -22.15 14.90 -4.90
N ALA A 119 -22.30 13.63 -4.52
CA ALA A 119 -21.69 13.08 -3.31
C ALA A 119 -20.24 12.57 -3.50
N CYS A 120 -19.68 12.67 -4.71
CA CYS A 120 -18.34 12.19 -5.02
C CYS A 120 -17.22 12.96 -4.27
N PRO A 121 -17.24 14.31 -4.17
CA PRO A 121 -16.21 15.05 -3.43
C PRO A 121 -16.20 14.73 -1.93
N LEU A 122 -17.37 14.43 -1.37
CA LEU A 122 -17.49 13.96 0.01
C LEU A 122 -16.76 12.64 0.21
N LEU A 123 -16.95 11.69 -0.72
CA LEU A 123 -16.29 10.40 -0.67
C LEU A 123 -14.77 10.52 -0.81
N GLU A 124 -14.30 11.36 -1.73
CA GLU A 124 -12.86 11.66 -1.90
C GLU A 124 -12.24 12.15 -0.60
N ARG A 125 -12.87 13.15 0.03
CA ARG A 125 -12.44 13.71 1.30
C ARG A 125 -12.39 12.66 2.41
N LEU A 126 -13.44 11.86 2.56
CA LEU A 126 -13.50 10.83 3.60
C LEU A 126 -12.44 9.74 3.41
N ILE A 127 -12.26 9.23 2.19
CA ILE A 127 -11.21 8.25 1.90
C ILE A 127 -9.83 8.86 2.18
N HIS A 128 -9.59 10.09 1.72
CA HIS A 128 -8.33 10.78 1.97
C HIS A 128 -8.05 10.91 3.48
N THR A 129 -9.03 11.36 4.27
CA THR A 129 -8.91 11.47 5.73
C THR A 129 -8.62 10.12 6.37
N LYS A 130 -9.39 9.07 6.05
CA LYS A 130 -9.18 7.73 6.64
C LYS A 130 -7.81 7.15 6.31
N VAL A 131 -7.40 7.22 5.03
CA VAL A 131 -6.08 6.73 4.60
C VAL A 131 -4.97 7.49 5.33
N THR A 132 -5.09 8.80 5.44
CA THR A 132 -4.09 9.64 6.11
C THR A 132 -4.04 9.38 7.62
N ASP A 133 -5.18 9.29 8.29
CA ASP A 133 -5.27 9.00 9.72
C ASP A 133 -4.68 7.64 10.06
N HIS A 134 -5.01 6.61 9.27
CA HIS A 134 -4.44 5.27 9.44
C HIS A 134 -2.94 5.24 9.10
N ALA A 135 -2.49 5.99 8.09
CA ALA A 135 -1.07 6.13 7.80
C ALA A 135 -0.31 6.77 8.97
N LEU A 136 -0.84 7.84 9.55
CA LEU A 136 -0.24 8.51 10.72
C LEU A 136 -0.27 7.63 11.98
N ALA A 137 -1.39 6.93 12.23
CA ALA A 137 -1.50 5.99 13.34
C ALA A 137 -0.50 4.84 13.20
N GLN A 138 -0.36 4.30 12.00
CA GLN A 138 0.64 3.28 11.69
C GLN A 138 2.05 3.81 11.90
N GLN A 139 2.38 5.01 11.43
CA GLN A 139 3.70 5.60 11.65
C GLN A 139 4.01 5.77 13.15
N LYS A 140 3.06 6.28 13.93
CA LYS A 140 3.20 6.41 15.39
C LYS A 140 3.42 5.05 16.06
N ALA A 141 2.63 4.05 15.69
CA ALA A 141 2.78 2.69 16.23
C ALA A 141 4.17 2.10 15.90
N GLN A 142 4.69 2.35 14.69
CA GLN A 142 6.00 1.89 14.26
C GLN A 142 7.12 2.56 15.07
N VAL A 143 7.08 3.88 15.27
CA VAL A 143 8.06 4.60 16.12
C VAL A 143 8.06 4.06 17.56
N LEU A 144 6.88 3.78 18.12
CA LEU A 144 6.76 3.19 19.46
C LEU A 144 7.30 1.76 19.52
N SER A 145 7.10 0.96 18.46
CA SER A 145 7.62 -0.42 18.39
C SER A 145 9.15 -0.47 18.31
N GLN A 146 9.79 0.53 17.71
CA GLN A 146 11.25 0.65 17.69
C GLN A 146 11.82 0.97 19.07
N ALA A 147 11.07 1.68 19.92
CA ALA A 147 11.46 1.98 21.28
C ALA A 147 11.27 0.80 22.25
N SER A 148 10.41 -0.18 21.93
CA SER A 148 10.18 -1.38 22.73
C SER A 148 9.84 -2.60 21.87
N PRO A 149 10.76 -3.57 21.68
CA PRO A 149 10.53 -4.71 20.81
C PRO A 149 9.46 -5.70 21.31
N ALA A 150 9.06 -5.61 22.59
CA ALA A 150 8.02 -6.47 23.18
C ALA A 150 6.58 -6.12 22.75
N SER A 151 6.36 -4.97 22.11
CA SER A 151 5.03 -4.54 21.62
C SER A 151 4.83 -4.76 20.11
N ALA A 152 5.83 -5.31 19.42
CA ALA A 152 5.87 -5.41 17.96
C ALA A 152 4.90 -6.44 17.34
N GLU A 153 4.30 -7.34 18.14
CA GLU A 153 3.51 -8.48 17.64
C GLU A 153 2.16 -8.08 17.01
N THR A 154 1.72 -6.82 17.07
CA THR A 154 0.34 -6.42 16.69
C THR A 154 0.24 -5.34 15.63
N ALA A 155 1.34 -4.88 15.04
CA ALA A 155 1.29 -3.95 13.92
C ALA A 155 0.97 -4.68 12.61
N SER A 156 -0.22 -5.31 12.53
CA SER A 156 -0.76 -5.72 11.23
C SER A 156 -0.79 -4.51 10.30
N LEU A 157 -0.66 -4.74 8.99
CA LEU A 157 -0.65 -3.71 7.96
C LEU A 157 -2.03 -3.60 7.28
N PRO A 158 -3.12 -3.21 7.98
CA PRO A 158 -4.45 -3.13 7.36
C PRO A 158 -4.44 -2.10 6.23
N LEU A 159 -3.62 -1.04 6.36
CA LEU A 159 -3.48 0.00 5.34
C LEU A 159 -3.11 -0.59 3.97
N SER A 160 -2.10 -1.46 3.89
CA SER A 160 -1.65 -2.04 2.61
C SER A 160 -2.76 -2.84 1.93
N ILE A 161 -3.52 -3.61 2.70
CA ILE A 161 -4.65 -4.41 2.18
C ILE A 161 -5.79 -3.50 1.71
N THR A 162 -6.08 -2.43 2.46
CA THR A 162 -7.08 -1.43 2.08
C THR A 162 -6.69 -0.70 0.81
N ILE A 163 -5.45 -0.24 0.70
CA ILE A 163 -4.92 0.41 -0.50
C ILE A 163 -5.04 -0.52 -1.72
N LEU A 164 -4.60 -1.78 -1.61
CA LEU A 164 -4.79 -2.76 -2.69
C LEU A 164 -6.25 -2.91 -3.10
N SER A 165 -7.16 -2.93 -2.13
CA SER A 165 -8.59 -3.07 -2.41
C SER A 165 -9.17 -1.83 -3.08
N LEU A 166 -8.71 -0.63 -2.71
CA LEU A 166 -9.10 0.63 -3.34
C LEU A 166 -8.56 0.74 -4.77
N LEU A 167 -7.33 0.28 -5.02
CA LEU A 167 -6.70 0.26 -6.34
C LEU A 167 -7.46 -0.61 -7.35
N ASP A 168 -8.15 -1.67 -6.89
CA ASP A 168 -9.01 -2.51 -7.75
C ASP A 168 -10.21 -1.74 -8.35
N TYR A 169 -10.51 -0.52 -7.86
CA TYR A 169 -11.63 0.30 -8.32
C TYR A 169 -11.11 1.62 -8.91
N CYS A 170 -10.93 1.68 -10.23
CA CYS A 170 -10.43 2.85 -10.94
C CYS A 170 -11.17 4.17 -10.63
N ARG A 171 -12.47 4.09 -10.32
CA ARG A 171 -13.28 5.25 -9.91
C ARG A 171 -12.81 5.90 -8.61
N LEU A 172 -12.12 5.16 -7.75
CA LEU A 172 -11.62 5.63 -6.46
C LEU A 172 -10.15 6.09 -6.52
N TRP A 173 -9.51 6.00 -7.69
CA TRP A 173 -8.12 6.45 -7.85
C TRP A 173 -7.93 7.93 -7.52
N PRO A 174 -8.82 8.88 -7.93
CA PRO A 174 -8.68 10.28 -7.53
C PRO A 174 -8.62 10.47 -6.00
N CYS A 175 -9.37 9.67 -5.24
CA CYS A 175 -9.34 9.68 -3.77
C CYS A 175 -7.97 9.25 -3.22
N LEU A 176 -7.34 8.26 -3.87
CA LEU A 176 -6.01 7.76 -3.50
C LEU A 176 -4.91 8.76 -3.85
N MET A 177 -5.05 9.53 -4.93
CA MET A 177 -4.04 10.48 -5.38
C MET A 177 -3.72 11.52 -4.30
N GLN A 178 -4.74 12.04 -3.62
CA GLN A 178 -4.57 13.03 -2.55
C GLN A 178 -3.91 12.43 -1.28
N SER A 179 -4.10 11.15 -1.02
CA SER A 179 -3.58 10.45 0.17
C SER A 179 -2.32 9.62 -0.09
N ARG A 180 -1.84 9.63 -1.33
CA ARG A 180 -0.76 8.78 -1.83
C ARG A 180 0.53 8.94 -1.05
N ALA A 181 1.00 10.18 -0.83
CA ALA A 181 2.25 10.45 -0.13
C ALA A 181 2.22 9.88 1.30
N ALA A 182 1.13 10.11 2.04
CA ALA A 182 0.95 9.59 3.39
C ALA A 182 0.93 8.05 3.40
N ALA A 183 0.20 7.44 2.47
CA ALA A 183 0.13 5.99 2.34
C ALA A 183 1.49 5.36 2.00
N LEU A 184 2.20 5.89 1.00
CA LEU A 184 3.53 5.45 0.61
C LEU A 184 4.52 5.53 1.78
N HIS A 185 4.52 6.65 2.51
CA HIS A 185 5.41 6.84 3.66
C HIS A 185 5.12 5.84 4.79
N ALA A 186 3.85 5.60 5.12
CA ALA A 186 3.47 4.63 6.14
C ALA A 186 3.82 3.19 5.75
N ILE A 187 3.61 2.82 4.48
CA ILE A 187 3.96 1.51 3.92
C ILE A 187 5.49 1.30 3.96
N ALA A 188 6.26 2.31 3.54
CA ALA A 188 7.71 2.23 3.53
C ALA A 188 8.28 2.10 4.96
N LEU A 189 7.80 2.90 5.91
CA LEU A 189 8.23 2.81 7.31
C LEU A 189 7.94 1.42 7.91
N ALA A 190 6.75 0.87 7.68
CA ALA A 190 6.43 -0.47 8.16
C ALA A 190 7.31 -1.56 7.52
N THR A 191 7.62 -1.41 6.22
CA THR A 191 8.54 -2.30 5.52
C THR A 191 9.94 -2.24 6.12
N SER A 192 10.47 -1.04 6.36
CA SER A 192 11.79 -0.83 6.98
C SER A 192 11.87 -1.36 8.41
N THR A 193 10.82 -1.15 9.23
CA THR A 193 10.79 -1.73 10.58
C THR A 193 10.79 -3.24 10.53
N ALA A 194 9.98 -3.86 9.65
CA ALA A 194 9.97 -5.31 9.49
C ALA A 194 11.35 -5.83 9.07
N VAL A 195 12.01 -5.20 8.08
CA VAL A 195 13.39 -5.54 7.68
C VAL A 195 14.38 -5.46 8.84
N THR A 196 14.27 -4.42 9.67
CA THR A 196 15.15 -4.22 10.83
C THR A 196 14.96 -5.33 11.88
N GLN A 197 13.71 -5.68 12.18
CA GLN A 197 13.37 -6.77 13.10
C GLN A 197 13.88 -8.12 12.58
N ILE A 198 13.75 -8.36 11.29
CA ILE A 198 14.24 -9.58 10.66
C ILE A 198 15.77 -9.67 10.75
N SER A 199 16.44 -8.55 10.47
CA SER A 199 17.91 -8.45 10.52
C SER A 199 18.46 -8.60 11.94
N SER A 200 17.67 -8.29 12.97
CA SER A 200 18.02 -8.53 14.37
C SER A 200 17.80 -9.98 14.83
N GLY A 201 17.40 -10.87 13.92
CA GLY A 201 17.23 -12.30 14.19
C GLY A 201 15.83 -12.70 14.64
N MET A 202 14.82 -11.81 14.51
CA MET A 202 13.44 -12.20 14.75
C MET A 202 12.98 -13.22 13.70
N HIS A 203 12.34 -14.29 14.16
CA HIS A 203 11.79 -15.29 13.26
C HIS A 203 10.63 -14.70 12.45
N VAL A 204 10.74 -14.70 11.11
CA VAL A 204 9.67 -14.26 10.22
C VAL A 204 8.51 -15.24 10.31
N ALA A 205 7.41 -14.83 10.93
CA ALA A 205 6.16 -15.58 10.82
C ALA A 205 5.63 -15.49 9.37
N PRO A 206 4.97 -16.53 8.83
CA PRO A 206 4.38 -16.48 7.50
C PRO A 206 3.44 -15.28 7.28
N SER A 207 2.72 -14.84 8.32
CA SER A 207 1.87 -13.65 8.29
C SER A 207 2.65 -12.38 7.99
N VAL A 208 3.84 -12.22 8.55
CA VAL A 208 4.72 -11.05 8.31
C VAL A 208 5.17 -11.03 6.85
N SER A 209 5.53 -12.19 6.28
CA SER A 209 5.87 -12.27 4.86
C SER A 209 4.70 -11.94 3.94
N GLU A 210 3.47 -12.35 4.28
CA GLU A 210 2.27 -11.97 3.52
C GLU A 210 1.98 -10.47 3.61
N ASP A 211 2.13 -9.89 4.80
CA ASP A 211 1.92 -8.46 5.03
C ASP A 211 2.96 -7.61 4.28
N MET A 212 4.22 -8.05 4.24
CA MET A 212 5.28 -7.41 3.45
C MET A 212 5.00 -7.51 1.95
N GLN A 213 4.54 -8.66 1.44
CA GLN A 213 4.12 -8.77 0.04
C GLN A 213 2.96 -7.82 -0.28
N ASN A 214 1.97 -7.70 0.61
CA ASN A 214 0.86 -6.76 0.43
C ASN A 214 1.34 -5.31 0.45
N ALA A 215 2.28 -4.96 1.35
CA ALA A 215 2.90 -3.64 1.43
C ALA A 215 3.64 -3.26 0.15
N VAL A 216 4.50 -4.15 -0.35
CA VAL A 216 5.24 -3.95 -1.61
C VAL A 216 4.28 -3.79 -2.79
N SER A 217 3.23 -4.61 -2.85
CA SER A 217 2.22 -4.56 -3.92
C SER A 217 1.38 -3.28 -3.85
N ALA A 218 1.05 -2.81 -2.65
CA ALA A 218 0.34 -1.56 -2.44
C ALA A 218 1.19 -0.35 -2.89
N ALA A 219 2.47 -0.33 -2.51
CA ALA A 219 3.41 0.69 -2.96
C ALA A 219 3.55 0.69 -4.49
N TYR A 220 3.72 -0.49 -5.09
CA TYR A 220 3.76 -0.65 -6.55
C TYR A 220 2.54 -0.03 -7.23
N GLY A 221 1.33 -0.39 -6.77
CA GLY A 221 0.09 0.13 -7.36
C GLY A 221 -0.10 1.63 -7.18
N LEU A 222 0.28 2.18 -6.03
CA LEU A 222 0.25 3.62 -5.78
C LEU A 222 1.22 4.41 -6.67
N LEU A 223 2.42 3.88 -6.93
CA LEU A 223 3.40 4.48 -7.82
C LEU A 223 2.98 4.41 -9.30
N GLN A 224 2.11 3.47 -9.66
CA GLN A 224 1.57 3.32 -11.02
C GLN A 224 0.39 4.23 -11.34
N LEU A 225 -0.18 4.90 -10.34
CA LEU A 225 -1.28 5.83 -10.61
C LEU A 225 -0.80 6.94 -11.57
N PRO A 226 -1.61 7.28 -12.59
CA PRO A 226 -1.27 8.35 -13.55
C PRO A 226 -1.02 9.67 -12.82
N GLU A 227 -0.24 10.61 -13.39
CA GLU A 227 0.09 11.93 -12.81
C GLU A 227 1.20 11.97 -11.73
N MET A 228 2.05 10.94 -11.62
CA MET A 228 3.37 11.08 -10.95
C MET A 228 4.37 11.88 -11.82
N SER A 229 3.96 12.99 -12.44
CA SER A 229 4.93 13.93 -13.03
C SER A 229 5.60 14.68 -11.88
N GLY A 230 6.71 14.13 -11.41
CA GLY A 230 7.39 14.45 -10.14
C GLY A 230 8.03 15.84 -10.02
N GLU A 231 7.55 16.85 -10.74
CA GLU A 231 8.13 18.20 -10.67
C GLU A 231 7.41 19.16 -9.71
N GLN A 232 6.16 18.88 -9.31
CA GLN A 232 5.34 19.88 -8.60
C GLN A 232 4.99 19.59 -7.13
N ASP A 233 5.23 18.37 -6.62
CA ASP A 233 4.89 18.04 -5.23
C ASP A 233 6.05 17.37 -4.47
N GLU A 234 6.72 18.19 -3.65
CA GLU A 234 7.83 17.80 -2.78
C GLU A 234 7.49 16.60 -1.89
N GLN A 235 6.26 16.52 -1.37
CA GLN A 235 5.86 15.45 -0.46
C GLN A 235 5.80 14.10 -1.18
N ASN A 236 5.30 14.10 -2.41
CA ASN A 236 5.29 12.90 -3.25
C ASN A 236 6.73 12.48 -3.60
N ARG A 237 7.64 13.42 -3.91
CA ARG A 237 9.05 13.10 -4.15
C ARG A 237 9.70 12.43 -2.95
N VAL A 238 9.56 13.01 -1.76
CA VAL A 238 10.08 12.44 -0.51
C VAL A 238 9.50 11.04 -0.27
N ALA A 239 8.19 10.87 -0.43
CA ALA A 239 7.54 9.57 -0.23
C ALA A 239 8.08 8.50 -1.19
N VAL A 240 8.36 8.83 -2.46
CA VAL A 240 8.95 7.89 -3.41
C VAL A 240 10.38 7.51 -3.01
N CYS A 241 11.21 8.47 -2.58
CA CYS A 241 12.56 8.17 -2.09
C CYS A 241 12.52 7.21 -0.90
N VAL A 242 11.66 7.47 0.09
CA VAL A 242 11.54 6.61 1.27
C VAL A 242 11.05 5.20 0.90
N VAL A 243 10.17 5.08 -0.08
CA VAL A 243 9.75 3.77 -0.62
C VAL A 243 10.92 3.07 -1.31
N ALA A 244 11.69 3.77 -2.14
CA ALA A 244 12.86 3.21 -2.80
C ALA A 244 13.87 2.65 -1.78
N ASP A 245 14.18 3.42 -0.74
CA ASP A 245 15.08 3.00 0.35
C ASP A 245 14.54 1.77 1.08
N ALA A 246 13.23 1.73 1.37
CA ALA A 246 12.60 0.58 2.01
C ALA A 246 12.66 -0.69 1.13
N MET A 247 12.43 -0.57 -0.18
CA MET A 247 12.52 -1.70 -1.13
C MET A 247 13.95 -2.20 -1.27
N LEU A 248 14.94 -1.29 -1.26
CA LEU A 248 16.36 -1.65 -1.27
C LEU A 248 16.74 -2.43 0.00
N GLY A 249 16.36 -1.92 1.17
CA GLY A 249 16.57 -2.62 2.44
C GLY A 249 15.92 -4.00 2.46
N LEU A 250 14.72 -4.12 1.87
CA LEU A 250 14.02 -5.40 1.70
C LEU A 250 14.84 -6.43 0.90
N MET A 251 15.37 -5.98 -0.24
CA MET A 251 16.15 -6.83 -1.15
C MET A 251 17.48 -7.24 -0.52
N GLN A 252 18.12 -6.34 0.22
CA GLN A 252 19.39 -6.59 0.90
C GLN A 252 19.25 -7.58 2.08
N ALA A 253 18.09 -7.58 2.77
CA ALA A 253 17.85 -8.48 3.88
C ALA A 253 17.92 -9.96 3.47
N GLY A 254 17.48 -10.30 2.25
CA GLY A 254 17.57 -11.67 1.72
C GLY A 254 16.78 -12.74 2.49
N VAL A 255 15.87 -12.35 3.39
CA VAL A 255 15.13 -13.26 4.29
C VAL A 255 13.71 -13.57 3.80
N LEU A 256 13.28 -12.98 2.68
CA LEU A 256 11.92 -13.13 2.17
C LEU A 256 11.83 -14.08 0.98
N ALA A 257 10.59 -14.50 0.68
CA ALA A 257 10.28 -15.26 -0.52
C ALA A 257 10.73 -14.52 -1.78
N ARG A 258 11.16 -15.29 -2.79
CA ARG A 258 11.66 -14.78 -4.08
C ARG A 258 10.67 -13.83 -4.76
N GLU A 259 9.37 -14.11 -4.61
CA GLU A 259 8.29 -13.29 -5.16
C GLU A 259 8.26 -11.88 -4.54
N ALA A 260 8.56 -11.75 -3.24
CA ALA A 260 8.63 -10.45 -2.56
C ALA A 260 9.84 -9.63 -3.01
N ILE A 261 10.98 -10.28 -3.23
CA ILE A 261 12.19 -9.65 -3.76
C ILE A 261 11.94 -9.16 -5.19
N ALA A 262 11.34 -9.98 -6.05
CA ALA A 262 10.99 -9.59 -7.41
C ALA A 262 9.97 -8.44 -7.46
N SER A 263 9.00 -8.44 -6.54
CA SER A 263 8.03 -7.34 -6.41
C SER A 263 8.72 -6.04 -5.97
N ALA A 264 9.62 -6.10 -4.98
CA ALA A 264 10.36 -4.93 -4.51
C ALA A 264 11.28 -4.36 -5.58
N ALA A 265 11.96 -5.22 -6.34
CA ALA A 265 12.73 -4.83 -7.51
C ALA A 265 11.86 -4.10 -8.55
N SER A 266 10.64 -4.59 -8.79
CA SER A 266 9.68 -3.96 -9.72
C SER A 266 9.15 -2.63 -9.18
N THR A 267 8.92 -2.51 -7.87
CA THR A 267 8.53 -1.25 -7.22
C THR A 267 9.64 -0.21 -7.31
N LEU A 268 10.88 -0.61 -7.04
CA LEU A 268 12.07 0.23 -7.14
C LEU A 268 12.30 0.71 -8.58
N ALA A 269 12.12 -0.19 -9.55
CA ALA A 269 12.17 0.11 -10.97
C ALA A 269 11.22 1.26 -11.34
N ILE A 270 9.97 1.17 -10.88
CA ILE A 270 8.98 2.23 -11.12
C ILE A 270 9.39 3.51 -10.43
N ALA A 271 9.77 3.46 -9.14
CA ALA A 271 10.23 4.63 -8.40
C ALA A 271 11.36 5.39 -9.12
N ALA A 272 12.33 4.66 -9.70
CA ALA A 272 13.44 5.23 -10.47
C ALA A 272 13.02 5.84 -11.82
N SER A 273 11.94 5.33 -12.41
CA SER A 273 11.41 5.84 -13.69
C SER A 273 10.63 7.14 -13.54
N LEU A 274 10.28 7.55 -12.30
CA LEU A 274 9.57 8.79 -12.05
C LEU A 274 10.55 9.97 -12.06
N GLY A 275 10.31 10.95 -12.94
CA GLY A 275 11.23 12.07 -13.22
C GLY A 275 11.60 12.99 -12.04
N GLY A 276 10.97 12.80 -10.88
CA GLY A 276 11.26 13.57 -9.65
C GLY A 276 12.29 12.94 -8.71
N VAL A 277 12.71 11.69 -8.93
CA VAL A 277 13.66 10.99 -8.05
C VAL A 277 15.06 11.03 -8.65
N PRO A 278 16.12 11.38 -7.89
CA PRO A 278 17.48 11.32 -8.41
C PRO A 278 17.83 9.88 -8.80
N GLN A 279 17.81 9.60 -10.11
CA GLN A 279 18.11 8.28 -10.66
C GLN A 279 19.48 7.78 -10.19
N GLU A 280 20.42 8.70 -9.97
CA GLU A 280 21.76 8.41 -9.48
C GLU A 280 21.75 7.76 -8.10
N HIS A 281 20.88 8.18 -7.17
CA HIS A 281 20.81 7.59 -5.83
C HIS A 281 20.25 6.16 -5.87
N ILE A 282 19.24 5.91 -6.71
CA ILE A 282 18.66 4.57 -6.85
C ILE A 282 19.63 3.64 -7.58
N LEU A 283 20.25 4.10 -8.67
CA LEU A 283 21.24 3.32 -9.42
C LEU A 283 22.48 3.01 -8.57
N LEU A 284 22.95 3.98 -7.77
CA LEU A 284 24.05 3.78 -6.82
C LEU A 284 23.66 2.76 -5.75
N ALA A 285 22.52 2.91 -5.09
CA ALA A 285 22.09 1.99 -4.03
C ALA A 285 21.75 0.58 -4.55
N MET A 286 21.20 0.48 -5.77
CA MET A 286 21.07 -0.81 -6.47
C MET A 286 22.44 -1.43 -6.72
N SER A 287 23.40 -0.65 -7.21
CA SER A 287 24.76 -1.12 -7.43
C SER A 287 25.40 -1.57 -6.11
N GLU A 288 25.27 -0.82 -5.02
CA GLU A 288 25.80 -1.16 -3.70
C GLU A 288 25.15 -2.41 -3.11
N GLY A 289 23.83 -2.56 -3.23
CA GLY A 289 23.10 -3.77 -2.80
C GLY A 289 23.45 -5.01 -3.63
N LEU A 290 23.76 -4.85 -4.91
CA LEU A 290 24.27 -5.91 -5.79
C LEU A 290 25.74 -6.28 -5.50
N LEU A 291 26.52 -5.32 -4.98
CA LEU A 291 27.97 -5.41 -4.79
C LEU A 291 28.38 -5.89 -3.38
N LEU A 292 27.51 -5.78 -2.37
CA LEU A 292 27.80 -6.27 -1.01
C LEU A 292 27.55 -7.78 -0.90
N PRO A 293 28.54 -8.60 -0.51
CA PRO A 293 28.30 -10.00 -0.19
C PRO A 293 27.44 -10.10 1.08
N ALA A 294 26.45 -10.98 1.04
CA ALA A 294 25.61 -11.34 2.19
C ALA A 294 26.44 -12.11 3.23
N GLN A 295 27.31 -11.42 3.97
CA GLN A 295 27.81 -11.79 5.31
C GLN A 295 28.82 -10.75 5.80
N GLY A 296 28.59 -10.26 7.01
CA GLY A 296 29.17 -9.04 7.55
C GLY A 296 30.69 -8.97 7.57
N GLN A 297 31.21 -7.92 6.93
CA GLN A 297 32.26 -7.07 7.50
C GLN A 297 32.01 -5.62 7.06
N PRO A 298 32.05 -4.64 7.98
CA PRO A 298 32.12 -3.24 7.59
C PRO A 298 33.57 -2.97 7.18
N HIS A 299 33.83 -2.86 5.88
CA HIS A 299 35.09 -2.29 5.41
C HIS A 299 34.84 -0.92 4.84
N GLU A 300 35.50 0.04 5.49
CA GLU A 300 35.79 1.39 5.04
C GLU A 300 36.16 1.39 3.55
N LEU A 301 35.20 1.68 2.68
CA LEU A 301 35.50 2.22 1.37
C LEU A 301 35.17 3.70 1.43
N ARG A 302 36.21 4.44 1.82
CA ARG A 302 36.38 5.88 1.57
C ARG A 302 35.69 6.24 0.26
N MET A 303 34.74 7.16 0.36
CA MET A 303 34.39 8.05 -0.75
C MET A 303 35.68 8.60 -1.36
N MET A 304 36.06 8.12 -2.54
CA MET A 304 36.78 8.98 -3.46
C MET A 304 35.72 9.83 -4.14
N ALA A 305 35.72 11.10 -3.78
CA ALA A 305 34.94 12.14 -4.40
C ALA A 305 35.05 12.04 -5.93
N VAL A 306 33.96 11.66 -6.58
CA VAL A 306 33.78 11.98 -8.00
C VAL A 306 33.26 13.41 -7.99
N GLY A 307 34.12 14.33 -8.44
CA GLY A 307 33.77 15.73 -8.60
C GLY A 307 32.62 15.95 -9.58
N PRO A 308 32.10 17.18 -9.67
CA PRO A 308 30.97 17.51 -10.52
C PRO A 308 31.44 17.56 -11.97
N THR A 309 31.42 16.42 -12.66
CA THR A 309 31.47 16.39 -14.11
C THR A 309 30.29 15.60 -14.59
N GLY A 310 29.28 16.33 -15.06
CA GLY A 310 28.17 15.78 -15.80
C GLY A 310 28.71 14.93 -16.94
N ASN A 311 28.50 13.63 -16.83
CA ASN A 311 28.38 12.68 -17.92
C ASN A 311 27.83 11.40 -17.28
N GLY A 312 26.68 10.96 -17.81
CA GLY A 312 25.93 9.84 -17.25
C GLY A 312 26.79 8.61 -17.04
N ILE A 313 26.55 7.93 -15.91
CA ILE A 313 27.00 6.57 -15.67
C ILE A 313 26.54 5.73 -16.86
N SER A 314 27.47 5.16 -17.63
CA SER A 314 27.15 4.40 -18.84
C SER A 314 26.56 3.04 -18.47
N ASP A 315 25.50 2.62 -19.17
CA ASP A 315 24.85 1.31 -18.99
C ASP A 315 25.82 0.13 -19.14
N SER A 316 26.92 0.33 -19.89
CA SER A 316 28.01 -0.64 -20.03
C SER A 316 28.72 -0.95 -18.72
N LEU A 317 28.77 -0.02 -17.76
CA LEU A 317 29.43 -0.22 -16.47
C LEU A 317 28.56 -1.07 -15.52
N ILE A 318 27.23 -0.92 -15.62
CA ILE A 318 26.24 -1.69 -14.86
C ILE A 318 26.19 -3.14 -15.38
N GLU A 319 26.12 -3.35 -16.70
CA GLU A 319 26.15 -4.70 -17.30
C GLU A 319 27.47 -5.43 -17.07
N GLN A 320 28.60 -4.71 -17.17
CA GLN A 320 29.93 -5.29 -16.95
C GLN A 320 30.20 -5.60 -15.47
N HIS A 321 29.50 -4.95 -14.54
CA HIS A 321 29.54 -5.27 -13.11
C HIS A 321 28.56 -6.38 -12.69
N LEU A 322 27.35 -6.41 -13.27
CA LEU A 322 26.37 -7.48 -13.05
C LEU A 322 26.83 -8.83 -13.64
N GLY A 323 27.46 -8.83 -14.81
CA GLY A 323 27.94 -10.04 -15.49
C GLY A 323 29.18 -10.69 -14.87
N ARG A 324 29.89 -10.00 -13.97
CA ARG A 324 31.19 -10.45 -13.43
C ARG A 324 31.12 -11.12 -12.05
N ARG A 325 29.98 -11.13 -11.32
CA ARG A 325 29.94 -11.68 -9.95
C ARG A 325 28.69 -12.49 -9.61
N SER A 326 28.95 -13.64 -9.02
CA SER A 326 28.00 -14.69 -8.64
C SER A 326 27.45 -14.50 -7.21
N THR A 327 26.83 -13.35 -6.91
CA THR A 327 26.02 -13.21 -5.70
C THR A 327 24.61 -13.76 -5.97
N SER A 328 23.92 -14.30 -4.95
CA SER A 328 22.57 -14.86 -5.13
C SER A 328 21.59 -13.77 -5.59
N LEU A 329 21.71 -12.55 -5.07
CA LEU A 329 20.88 -11.41 -5.44
C LEU A 329 21.11 -10.94 -6.88
N ALA A 330 22.36 -10.86 -7.36
CA ALA A 330 22.65 -10.51 -8.76
C ALA A 330 22.14 -11.59 -9.74
N ARG A 331 22.23 -12.87 -9.35
CA ARG A 331 21.63 -13.98 -10.11
C ARG A 331 20.10 -13.94 -10.09
N GLU A 332 19.47 -13.53 -9.00
CA GLU A 332 18.01 -13.40 -8.94
C GLU A 332 17.47 -12.18 -9.69
N LEU A 333 18.19 -11.05 -9.65
CA LEU A 333 17.81 -9.82 -10.36
C LEU A 333 18.05 -9.91 -11.86
N SER A 334 19.08 -10.62 -12.33
CA SER A 334 19.25 -10.92 -13.76
C SER A 334 18.14 -11.82 -14.35
N LEU A 335 17.40 -12.53 -13.49
CA LEU A 335 16.20 -13.28 -13.87
C LEU A 335 14.92 -12.43 -13.80
N CYS A 336 14.99 -11.20 -13.25
CA CYS A 336 13.87 -10.26 -13.15
C CYS A 336 13.92 -9.26 -14.32
N THR A 337 13.19 -9.56 -15.39
CA THR A 337 13.08 -8.78 -16.63
C THR A 337 12.81 -7.26 -16.53
N PRO A 338 12.12 -6.70 -15.51
CA PRO A 338 11.82 -5.27 -15.46
C PRO A 338 13.05 -4.36 -15.31
N LEU A 339 14.09 -4.81 -14.59
CA LEU A 339 15.29 -3.99 -14.33
C LEU A 339 16.21 -3.87 -15.54
N ALA A 340 16.30 -4.93 -16.35
CA ALA A 340 17.03 -4.90 -17.62
C ALA A 340 16.41 -3.94 -18.66
N ARG A 341 15.17 -3.51 -18.46
CA ARG A 341 14.50 -2.55 -19.37
C ARG A 341 14.77 -1.09 -18.99
N ILE A 342 15.11 -0.80 -17.74
CA ILE A 342 15.40 0.57 -17.29
C ILE A 342 16.74 1.06 -17.83
N SER A 343 17.75 0.17 -17.92
CA SER A 343 19.00 0.46 -18.61
C SER A 343 18.80 0.73 -20.11
N HIS A 344 17.85 0.05 -20.76
CA HIS A 344 17.59 0.24 -22.20
C HIS A 344 16.66 1.41 -22.56
N GLN A 345 15.85 1.93 -21.62
CA GLN A 345 14.90 3.01 -21.94
C GLN A 345 15.56 4.37 -22.22
N LYS A 346 16.80 4.57 -21.76
CA LYS A 346 17.59 5.79 -22.05
C LYS A 346 17.99 5.90 -23.53
N ASP A 347 18.16 4.78 -24.22
CA ASP A 347 18.59 4.75 -25.64
C ASP A 347 17.46 5.11 -26.62
N THR A 348 16.20 4.91 -26.23
CA THR A 348 15.05 5.22 -27.10
C THR A 348 14.48 6.62 -26.92
N ALA A 349 14.68 7.27 -25.76
CA ALA A 349 14.22 8.64 -25.53
C ALA A 349 15.15 9.70 -26.15
N GLY A 350 16.38 9.32 -26.54
CA GLY A 350 17.37 10.21 -27.14
C GLY A 350 17.40 10.26 -28.68
N SER A 351 16.59 9.47 -29.40
CA SER A 351 16.76 9.31 -30.87
C SER A 351 15.54 9.60 -31.76
N VAL A 352 14.48 10.22 -31.24
CA VAL A 352 13.31 10.65 -32.06
C VAL A 352 12.86 11.98 -31.45
N ILE A 353 13.07 13.18 -32.01
CA ILE A 353 12.73 13.68 -33.34
C ILE A 353 13.70 14.83 -33.69
N SER A 354 14.56 14.64 -34.70
CA SER A 354 14.99 15.71 -35.59
C SER A 354 14.71 15.26 -37.02
N CYS A 355 13.55 15.66 -37.54
CA CYS A 355 13.28 15.63 -38.97
C CYS A 355 12.49 16.90 -39.30
N SER A 356 13.19 17.80 -39.96
CA SER A 356 12.70 18.97 -40.65
C SER A 356 11.73 18.60 -41.77
N ALA A 357 10.54 19.20 -41.76
CA ALA A 357 9.90 19.86 -42.90
C ALA A 357 8.79 20.78 -42.36
#